data_AF-E3C5B2-F1
#
_entry.id   AF-E3C5B2-F1
#
_cell.length_a   1.000
_cell.length_b   1.000
_cell.length_c   1.000
_cell.angle_alpha   90.00
_cell.angle_beta   90.00
_cell.angle_gamma   90.00
#
_symmetry.space_group_name_H-M   'P 1'
#
loop_
_entity.id
_entity.type
_entity.pdbx_description
1 polymer ?
#
loop_
_entity_poly.entity_id
_entity_poly.type
_entity_poly.pdbx_seq_one_letter_code
_entity_poly.pdbx_strand_id
1 'polypeptide(L)'
;MSALLELIKEAPPEDRKAAAEMLKPYLNFEKEEDYDLVPKRQPNRQIGLPEFKADKGIKKSLVWCRTYLLPKMPGVHGLNAGKGHHIMIDYVPASKWFEEHESEIDWNQPLP
;
A
#
# COMPACT_ATOMS: atom_id res chain seq x y z
N MET A 1 -6.11 -31.16 -4.36
CA MET A 1 -7.35 -31.88 -3.97
C MET A 1 -7.08 -32.56 -2.65
N SER A 2 -7.95 -32.43 -1.64
CA SER A 2 -7.72 -33.00 -0.30
C SER A 2 -7.99 -34.51 -0.30
N ALA A 3 -7.07 -35.30 0.27
CA ALA A 3 -7.14 -36.77 0.30
C ALA A 3 -8.44 -37.32 0.96
N LEU A 4 -9.00 -36.57 1.91
CA LEU A 4 -10.26 -36.95 2.58
C LEU A 4 -11.48 -36.85 1.64
N LEU A 5 -11.44 -35.96 0.64
CA LEU A 5 -12.50 -35.83 -0.35
C LEU A 5 -12.48 -36.96 -1.39
N GLU A 6 -11.31 -37.51 -1.69
CA GLU A 6 -11.17 -38.66 -2.58
C GLU A 6 -11.76 -39.92 -1.89
N LEU A 7 -11.50 -40.09 -0.60
CA LEU A 7 -12.06 -41.18 0.20
C LEU A 7 -13.59 -41.19 0.22
N ILE A 8 -14.24 -40.01 0.28
CA ILE A 8 -15.71 -39.89 0.23
C ILE A 8 -16.26 -40.23 -1.16
N LYS A 9 -15.49 -39.98 -2.23
CA LYS A 9 -15.92 -40.28 -3.61
C LYS A 9 -15.78 -41.76 -3.96
N GLU A 10 -14.79 -42.43 -3.40
CA GLU A 10 -14.59 -43.89 -3.56
C GLU A 10 -15.61 -44.72 -2.76
N ALA A 11 -16.22 -44.16 -1.71
CA ALA A 11 -17.24 -44.85 -0.93
C ALA A 11 -18.51 -45.17 -1.76
N PRO A 12 -19.21 -46.29 -1.48
CA PRO A 12 -20.47 -46.64 -2.12
C PRO A 12 -21.55 -45.54 -1.95
N PRO A 13 -22.41 -45.28 -2.94
CA PRO A 13 -23.33 -44.13 -2.94
C PRO A 13 -24.24 -44.04 -1.71
N GLU A 14 -24.64 -45.18 -1.15
CA GLU A 14 -25.49 -45.29 0.04
C GLU A 14 -24.76 -44.80 1.31
N ASP A 15 -23.45 -45.04 1.39
CA ASP A 15 -22.63 -44.74 2.58
C ASP A 15 -21.89 -43.40 2.49
N ARG A 16 -21.88 -42.75 1.32
CA ARG A 16 -21.21 -41.45 1.13
C ARG A 16 -21.71 -40.40 2.11
N LYS A 17 -23.01 -40.42 2.44
CA LYS A 17 -23.61 -39.46 3.36
C LYS A 17 -23.14 -39.68 4.80
N ALA A 18 -23.06 -40.94 5.24
CA ALA A 18 -22.54 -41.30 6.56
C ALA A 18 -21.03 -41.04 6.67
N ALA A 19 -20.26 -41.36 5.62
CA ALA A 19 -18.82 -41.07 5.56
C ALA A 19 -18.55 -39.56 5.60
N ALA A 20 -19.33 -38.75 4.87
CA ALA A 20 -19.22 -37.30 4.90
C ALA A 20 -19.55 -36.70 6.27
N GLU A 21 -20.55 -37.24 6.99
CA GLU A 21 -20.87 -36.81 8.36
C GLU A 21 -19.78 -37.19 9.37
N MET A 22 -19.22 -38.39 9.27
CA MET A 22 -18.12 -38.83 10.14
C MET A 22 -16.82 -38.02 9.90
N LEU A 23 -16.55 -37.66 8.65
CA LEU A 23 -15.36 -36.90 8.30
C LEU A 23 -15.53 -35.39 8.43
N LYS A 24 -16.76 -34.89 8.65
CA LYS A 24 -17.09 -33.46 8.82
C LYS A 24 -16.19 -32.70 9.82
N PRO A 25 -15.84 -33.23 11.01
CA PRO A 25 -14.94 -32.52 11.93
C PRO A 25 -13.47 -32.50 11.46
N TYR A 26 -13.08 -33.40 10.56
CA TYR A 26 -11.73 -33.49 9.99
C TYR A 26 -11.63 -32.83 8.60
N LEU A 27 -12.77 -32.61 7.94
CA LEU A 27 -12.96 -31.67 6.84
C LEU A 27 -12.99 -30.23 7.36
N ASN A 28 -12.09 -29.90 8.28
CA ASN A 28 -11.52 -28.57 8.28
C ASN A 28 -10.71 -28.51 7.00
N PHE A 29 -11.39 -28.21 5.89
CA PHE A 29 -10.78 -27.34 4.91
C PHE A 29 -10.24 -26.21 5.75
N GLU A 30 -8.92 -26.13 5.81
CA GLU A 30 -8.21 -24.91 6.08
C GLU A 30 -9.12 -23.80 5.54
N LYS A 31 -9.86 -23.12 6.44
CA LYS A 31 -9.91 -21.66 6.37
C LYS A 31 -8.47 -21.39 6.06
N GLU A 32 -8.18 -21.04 4.80
CA GLU A 32 -6.86 -20.60 4.38
C GLU A 32 -6.39 -19.82 5.59
N GLU A 33 -5.46 -20.43 6.33
CA GLU A 33 -4.90 -19.77 7.47
C GLU A 33 -4.31 -18.58 6.74
N ASP A 34 -4.99 -17.44 6.88
CA ASP A 34 -4.49 -16.15 6.51
C ASP A 34 -3.17 -16.15 7.25
N TYR A 35 -2.13 -16.60 6.55
CA TYR A 35 -0.77 -16.49 6.98
C TYR A 35 -0.65 -14.99 7.12
N ASP A 36 -0.84 -14.51 8.35
CA ASP A 36 -0.60 -13.17 8.84
C ASP A 36 0.93 -12.94 8.79
N LEU A 37 1.53 -13.25 7.65
CA LEU A 37 2.89 -12.95 7.28
C LEU A 37 2.88 -11.48 6.89
N VAL A 38 2.86 -10.67 7.96
CA VAL A 38 2.89 -9.21 7.98
C VAL A 38 1.54 -8.62 7.56
N PRO A 39 0.93 -7.71 8.34
CA PRO A 39 -0.15 -6.90 7.81
C PRO A 39 0.38 -6.29 6.52
N LYS A 40 -0.24 -6.61 5.37
CA LYS A 40 0.08 -5.99 4.08
C LYS A 40 -0.15 -4.50 4.27
N ARG A 41 0.88 -3.78 4.71
CA ARG A 41 0.90 -2.32 4.71
C ARG A 41 0.51 -1.99 3.30
N GLN A 42 -0.66 -1.36 3.12
CA GLN A 42 -1.08 -0.90 1.81
C GLN A 42 0.14 -0.22 1.19
N PRO A 43 0.58 -0.61 -0.01
CA PRO A 43 1.76 -0.01 -0.60
C PRO A 43 1.53 1.49 -0.55
N ASN A 44 2.37 2.22 0.18
CA ASN A 44 2.23 3.66 0.34
C ASN A 44 2.13 4.21 -1.09
N ARG A 45 0.98 4.80 -1.43
CA ARG A 45 0.74 5.33 -2.77
C ARG A 45 1.86 6.32 -3.07
N GLN A 46 2.70 6.01 -4.04
CA GLN A 46 3.73 6.91 -4.51
C GLN A 46 3.15 7.76 -5.62
N ILE A 47 3.27 9.08 -5.48
CA ILE A 47 2.79 10.03 -6.47
C ILE A 47 3.90 10.97 -6.92
N GLY A 48 3.73 11.56 -8.10
CA GLY A 48 4.66 12.56 -8.61
C GLY A 48 4.46 13.93 -7.95
N LEU A 49 5.50 14.78 -8.00
CA LEU A 49 5.39 16.18 -7.55
C LEU A 49 4.21 16.96 -8.19
N PRO A 50 3.93 16.87 -9.51
CA PRO A 50 2.80 17.58 -10.11
C PRO A 50 1.45 17.14 -9.53
N GLU A 51 1.29 15.85 -9.26
CA GLU A 51 0.07 15.26 -8.69
C GLU A 51 -0.10 15.72 -7.23
N PHE A 52 0.97 15.67 -6.43
CA PHE A 52 0.95 16.14 -5.05
C PHE A 52 0.58 17.63 -4.95
N LYS A 53 1.09 18.47 -5.87
CA LYS A 53 0.74 19.89 -5.94
C LYS A 53 -0.72 20.13 -6.29
N ALA A 54 -1.28 19.32 -7.19
CA ALA A 54 -2.69 19.43 -7.56
C ALA A 54 -3.59 19.07 -6.37
N ASP A 55 -3.26 18.00 -5.65
CA ASP A 55 -4.00 17.54 -4.47
C ASP A 55 -3.98 18.56 -3.31
N LYS A 56 -2.81 19.13 -3.02
CA LYS A 56 -2.62 20.14 -1.95
C LYS A 56 -2.84 21.59 -2.39
N GLY A 57 -3.25 21.84 -3.64
CA GLY A 57 -3.52 23.20 -4.13
C GLY A 57 -2.29 24.12 -4.21
N ILE A 58 -1.08 23.56 -4.32
CA ILE A 58 0.18 24.32 -4.28
C ILE A 58 0.40 25.05 -5.61
N LYS A 59 0.33 26.39 -5.57
CA LYS A 59 0.51 27.26 -6.75
C LYS A 59 1.97 27.59 -7.09
N LYS A 60 2.93 27.17 -6.27
CA LYS A 60 4.36 27.46 -6.48
C LYS A 60 4.95 26.70 -7.66
N SER A 61 6.09 27.17 -8.19
CA SER A 61 6.78 26.48 -9.29
C SER A 61 7.37 25.14 -8.84
N LEU A 62 7.61 24.22 -9.78
CA LEU A 62 8.25 22.93 -9.47
C LEU A 62 9.66 23.13 -8.89
N VAL A 63 10.39 24.12 -9.39
CA VAL A 63 11.72 24.49 -8.90
C VAL A 63 11.64 24.96 -7.44
N TRP A 64 10.68 25.83 -7.11
CA TRP A 64 10.49 26.30 -5.75
C TRP A 64 10.19 25.15 -4.78
N CYS A 65 9.32 24.23 -5.20
CA CYS A 65 9.00 23.05 -4.39
C CYS A 65 10.25 22.16 -4.17
N ARG A 66 11.08 21.97 -5.19
CA ARG A 66 12.35 21.22 -5.07
C ARG A 66 13.33 21.87 -4.10
N THR A 67 13.39 23.20 -4.07
CA THR A 67 14.37 23.92 -3.24
C THR A 67 13.92 24.05 -1.79
N TYR A 68 12.65 24.35 -1.54
CA TYR A 68 12.20 24.79 -0.21
C TYR A 68 11.23 23.84 0.49
N LEU A 69 10.47 23.05 -0.27
CA LEU A 69 9.41 22.20 0.27
C LEU A 69 9.92 20.75 0.41
N LEU A 70 10.31 20.15 -0.70
CA LEU A 70 10.67 18.74 -0.79
C LEU A 70 11.84 18.32 0.12
N PRO A 71 12.90 19.12 0.35
CA PRO A 71 13.98 18.73 1.25
C PRO A 71 13.56 18.63 2.73
N LYS A 72 12.45 19.27 3.11
CA LYS A 72 11.91 19.24 4.48
C LYS A 72 10.94 18.08 4.70
N MET A 73 10.37 17.54 3.61
CA MET A 73 9.36 16.51 3.64
C MET A 73 9.95 15.09 3.77
N PRO A 74 9.37 14.21 4.59
CA PRO A 74 9.73 12.79 4.60
C PRO A 74 9.15 12.06 3.37
N GLY A 75 9.79 10.95 2.97
CA GLY A 75 9.29 10.09 1.89
C GLY A 75 9.44 10.66 0.48
N VAL A 76 10.33 11.64 0.29
CA VAL A 76 10.65 12.19 -1.03
C VAL A 76 11.88 11.49 -1.60
N HIS A 77 11.73 10.95 -2.80
CA HIS A 77 12.76 10.22 -3.53
C HIS A 77 13.13 10.95 -4.82
N GLY A 78 14.40 10.85 -5.22
CA GLY A 78 14.87 11.41 -6.49
C GLY A 78 15.12 12.92 -6.51
N LEU A 79 15.23 13.58 -5.35
CA LEU A 79 15.54 15.02 -5.22
C LEU A 79 16.84 15.43 -5.92
N ASN A 80 17.87 14.58 -5.82
CA ASN A 80 19.20 14.79 -6.43
C ASN A 80 19.46 13.86 -7.62
N ALA A 81 18.43 13.18 -8.12
CA ALA A 81 18.59 12.34 -9.29
C ALA A 81 18.76 13.26 -10.51
N GLY A 82 19.77 12.98 -11.34
CA GLY A 82 20.12 13.79 -12.50
C GLY A 82 18.98 13.94 -13.51
N LYS A 83 19.28 14.61 -14.62
CA LYS A 83 18.30 14.89 -15.68
C LYS A 83 17.65 13.58 -16.18
N GLY A 84 16.32 13.48 -16.11
CA GLY A 84 15.55 12.33 -16.58
C GLY A 84 14.88 11.49 -15.49
N HIS A 85 15.19 11.71 -14.21
CA HIS A 85 14.53 11.01 -13.11
C HIS A 85 13.34 11.78 -12.55
N HIS A 86 12.23 11.08 -12.35
CA HIS A 86 11.02 11.63 -11.73
C HIS A 86 11.17 11.67 -10.21
N ILE A 87 10.63 12.73 -9.61
CA ILE A 87 10.50 12.82 -8.15
C ILE A 87 9.28 12.02 -7.75
N MET A 88 9.49 11.07 -6.84
CA MET A 88 8.44 10.24 -6.27
C MET A 88 8.25 10.64 -4.81
N ILE A 89 7.00 10.74 -4.38
CA ILE A 89 6.61 11.17 -3.05
C ILE A 89 5.71 10.09 -2.46
N ASP A 90 6.10 9.53 -1.32
CA ASP A 90 5.25 8.64 -0.53
C ASP A 90 4.09 9.46 0.05
N TYR A 91 2.87 9.26 -0.45
CA TYR A 91 1.74 10.16 -0.18
C TYR A 91 1.40 10.30 1.30
N VAL A 92 1.30 9.17 2.02
CA VAL A 92 0.86 9.14 3.42
C VAL A 92 1.81 9.94 4.33
N PRO A 93 3.13 9.65 4.39
CA PRO A 93 4.04 10.42 5.26
C PRO A 93 4.17 11.87 4.80
N ALA A 94 4.19 12.13 3.50
CA ALA A 94 4.28 13.47 2.93
C ALA A 94 3.05 14.33 3.26
N SER A 95 1.85 13.78 3.12
CA SER A 95 0.58 14.47 3.40
C SER A 95 0.47 14.82 4.87
N LYS A 96 0.78 13.85 5.75
CA LYS A 96 0.75 14.07 7.21
C LYS A 96 1.72 15.17 7.62
N TRP A 97 2.95 15.12 7.14
CA TRP A 97 3.94 16.15 7.44
C TRP A 97 3.50 17.52 6.92
N PHE A 98 2.95 17.58 5.70
CA PHE A 98 2.50 18.82 5.08
C PHE A 98 1.37 19.47 5.90
N GLU A 99 0.38 18.69 6.33
CA GLU A 99 -0.72 19.19 7.17
C GLU A 99 -0.24 19.72 8.53
N GLU A 100 0.78 19.08 9.12
CA GLU A 100 1.35 19.50 10.40
C GLU A 100 2.21 20.77 10.30
N HIS A 101 2.88 21.00 9.15
CA HIS A 101 3.89 22.06 8.99
C HIS A 101 3.53 23.10 7.92
N GLU A 102 2.30 23.10 7.40
CA GLU A 102 1.87 23.99 6.31
C GLU A 102 2.08 25.48 6.67
N SER A 103 1.80 25.82 7.92
CA SER A 103 1.91 27.16 8.48
C SER A 103 3.37 27.61 8.73
N GLU A 104 4.29 26.66 8.85
CA GLU A 104 5.72 26.93 9.07
C GLU A 104 6.47 27.18 7.76
N ILE A 105 5.86 26.84 6.63
CA ILE A 105 6.45 27.06 5.31
C ILE A 105 6.35 28.54 4.95
N ASP A 106 7.51 29.18 4.74
CA ASP A 106 7.55 30.53 4.18
C ASP A 106 7.19 30.51 2.69
N TRP A 107 5.89 30.67 2.41
CA TRP A 107 5.36 30.74 1.06
C TRP A 107 5.83 31.98 0.28
N ASN A 108 6.41 32.99 0.91
CA ASN A 108 6.87 34.20 0.22
C ASN A 108 8.35 34.18 -0.15
N GLN A 109 9.05 33.09 0.17
CA GLN A 109 10.46 32.95 -0.12
C GLN A 109 10.73 33.04 -1.64
N PRO A 110 11.60 33.96 -2.10
CA PRO A 110 11.98 34.05 -3.51
C PRO A 110 12.86 32.85 -3.91
N LEU A 111 12.91 32.54 -5.20
CA LEU A 111 13.90 31.58 -5.73
C LEU A 111 15.32 32.15 -5.57
N PRO A 112 16.33 31.30 -5.29
CA PRO A 112 17.71 31.72 -5.25
C PRO A 112 18.29 31.99 -6.64
#